data_AF-A0A496V7J0-F1
#
_entry.id   AF-A0A496V7J0-F1
#
_cell.length_a   1.000
_cell.length_b   1.000
_cell.length_c   1.000
_cell.angle_alpha   90.00
_cell.angle_beta   90.00
_cell.angle_gamma   90.00
#
_symmetry.space_group_name_H-M   'P 1'
#
loop_
_entity.id
_entity.type
_entity.pdbx_description
1 polymer ?
#
loop_
_entity_poly.entity_id
_entity_poly.type
_entity_poly.pdbx_seq_one_letter_code
_entity_poly.pdbx_strand_id
1 'polypeptide(L)'
;MDNTVIYATVTYLLIFRLAIVILGGLSIVLGYRLFVKGIFQSDSGSGSEASELDAKIGDMSFTLKNAAPGTFFAAFGVIIVTATMMSSQPEANFHIQKDPETGVVSTGVNLRPIKIDEGTSECKQCENLAAKLEKIAVAMNELAWIYSEDENSLESALVFGDIAVELAPENASILDTRARVLFKLEKYKQAVEDMEKAVELLEKKQDKSQEDLKALKSYKQKLEEYRKKR
;
A
#
# COMPACT_ATOMS: atom_id res chain seq x y z
N MET A 1 8.48 -19.24 6.02
CA MET A 1 8.81 -18.59 4.73
C MET A 1 9.99 -19.32 4.14
N ASP A 2 9.87 -19.85 2.92
CA ASP A 2 10.96 -20.55 2.27
C ASP A 2 12.12 -19.58 2.02
N ASN A 3 13.32 -19.97 2.47
CA ASN A 3 14.55 -19.21 2.23
C ASN A 3 14.72 -18.90 0.74
N THR A 4 14.23 -19.75 -0.14
CA THR A 4 14.19 -19.56 -1.59
C THR A 4 13.45 -18.28 -2.01
N VAL A 5 12.31 -17.97 -1.38
CA VAL A 5 11.52 -16.76 -1.69
C VAL A 5 12.22 -15.51 -1.19
N ILE A 6 12.84 -15.58 -0.01
CA ILE A 6 13.62 -14.48 0.55
C ILE A 6 14.83 -14.19 -0.34
N TYR A 7 15.60 -15.23 -0.72
CA TYR A 7 16.73 -15.07 -1.62
C TYR A 7 16.31 -14.57 -3.00
N ALA A 8 15.19 -15.03 -3.56
CA ALA A 8 14.68 -14.53 -4.83
C ALA A 8 14.33 -13.04 -4.76
N THR A 9 13.67 -12.62 -3.67
CA THR A 9 13.26 -11.22 -3.46
C THR A 9 14.47 -10.30 -3.27
N VAL A 10 15.43 -10.69 -2.41
CA VAL A 10 16.65 -9.93 -2.18
C VAL A 10 17.49 -9.83 -3.46
N THR A 11 17.63 -10.94 -4.19
CA THR A 11 18.37 -10.98 -5.45
C THR A 11 17.72 -10.08 -6.50
N TYR A 12 16.39 -10.11 -6.62
CA TYR A 12 15.63 -9.22 -7.50
C TYR A 12 15.87 -7.74 -7.17
N LEU A 13 15.81 -7.36 -5.89
CA LEU A 13 16.04 -5.99 -5.44
C LEU A 13 17.47 -5.51 -5.75
N LEU A 14 18.47 -6.38 -5.60
CA LEU A 14 19.86 -6.06 -5.92
C LEU A 14 20.07 -5.85 -7.43
N ILE A 15 19.49 -6.72 -8.26
CA ILE A 15 19.54 -6.59 -9.72
C ILE A 15 18.85 -5.29 -10.17
N PHE A 16 17.67 -4.99 -9.63
CA PHE A 16 16.93 -3.79 -9.96
C PHE A 16 17.71 -2.51 -9.60
N ARG A 17 18.34 -2.48 -8.42
CA ARG A 17 19.20 -1.35 -8.02
C ARG A 17 20.42 -1.20 -8.92
N LEU A 18 21.08 -2.29 -9.29
CA LEU A 18 22.20 -2.26 -10.24
C LEU A 18 21.76 -1.76 -11.62
N ALA A 19 20.58 -2.18 -12.09
CA ALA A 19 20.03 -1.73 -13.36
C ALA A 19 19.77 -0.22 -13.38
N ILE A 20 19.25 0.35 -12.29
CA ILE A 20 19.06 1.81 -12.15
C ILE A 20 20.40 2.54 -12.19
N VAL A 21 21.41 2.06 -11.46
CA VAL A 21 22.74 2.68 -11.44
C VAL A 21 23.39 2.65 -12.83
N ILE A 22 23.28 1.52 -13.55
CA ILE A 22 23.80 1.39 -14.91
C ILE A 22 23.05 2.31 -15.88
N LEU A 23 21.71 2.34 -15.82
CA LEU A 23 20.88 3.18 -16.69
C LEU A 23 21.14 4.68 -16.43
N GLY A 24 21.27 5.06 -15.16
CA GLY A 24 21.65 6.41 -14.75
C GLY A 24 23.05 6.79 -15.25
N GLY A 25 24.03 5.90 -15.08
CA GLY A 25 25.38 6.10 -15.61
C GLY A 25 25.41 6.25 -17.13
N LEU A 26 24.68 5.41 -17.87
CA LEU A 26 24.56 5.50 -19.32
C LEU A 26 23.90 6.81 -19.77
N SER A 27 22.83 7.22 -19.09
CA SER A 27 22.15 8.50 -19.35
C SER A 27 23.08 9.70 -19.12
N ILE A 28 23.88 9.68 -18.04
CA ILE A 28 24.89 10.71 -17.77
C ILE A 28 25.95 10.74 -18.87
N VAL A 29 26.47 9.58 -19.30
CA VAL A 29 27.48 9.50 -20.37
C VAL A 29 26.93 9.97 -21.71
N LEU A 30 25.70 9.61 -22.05
CA LEU A 30 25.01 10.06 -23.27
C LEU A 30 24.74 11.57 -23.23
N GLY A 31 24.26 12.09 -22.09
CA GLY A 31 24.07 13.52 -21.86
C GLY A 31 25.38 14.29 -22.01
N TYR A 32 26.47 13.79 -21.40
CA TYR A 32 27.81 14.39 -21.54
C TYR A 32 28.28 14.37 -23.00
N ARG A 33 28.08 13.26 -23.73
CA ARG A 33 28.45 13.17 -25.15
C ARG A 33 27.62 14.10 -26.04
N LEU A 34 26.33 14.25 -25.80
CA LEU A 34 25.46 15.17 -26.55
C LEU A 34 25.84 16.63 -26.26
N PHE A 35 26.18 16.94 -25.01
CA PHE A 35 26.66 18.25 -24.61
C PHE A 35 27.99 18.62 -25.27
N VAL A 36 28.98 17.72 -25.26
CA VAL A 36 30.27 17.92 -25.96
C VAL A 36 30.08 18.05 -27.48
N LYS A 37 29.04 17.43 -28.05
CA LYS A 37 28.70 17.56 -29.47
C LYS A 37 27.97 18.87 -29.83
N GLY A 38 27.64 19.73 -28.86
CA GLY A 38 27.19 21.10 -29.13
C GLY A 38 25.77 21.26 -29.70
N ILE A 39 24.89 20.26 -29.56
CA ILE A 39 23.52 20.29 -30.14
C ILE A 39 22.62 21.42 -29.58
N PHE A 40 23.04 22.13 -28.53
CA PHE A 40 22.35 23.32 -28.02
C PHE A 40 22.79 24.64 -28.67
N GLN A 41 23.73 24.64 -29.63
CA GLN A 41 23.98 25.80 -30.49
C GLN A 41 22.91 25.87 -31.58
N SER A 42 21.80 26.55 -31.29
CA SER A 42 20.92 27.07 -32.34
C SER A 42 21.39 28.49 -32.68
N ASP A 43 22.04 28.59 -33.83
CA ASP A 43 22.27 29.78 -34.66
C ASP A 43 22.44 31.15 -33.98
N SER A 44 23.69 31.57 -33.76
CA SER A 44 24.21 32.84 -34.32
C SER A 44 25.69 33.07 -33.96
N GLY A 45 26.54 33.15 -35.00
CA GLY A 45 27.73 34.00 -35.11
C GLY A 45 28.70 34.16 -33.93
N SER A 46 29.90 33.57 -34.09
CA SER A 46 31.21 34.04 -33.61
C SER A 46 31.36 34.51 -32.15
N GLY A 47 32.17 33.76 -31.39
CA GLY A 47 32.84 34.26 -30.20
C GLY A 47 32.38 33.55 -28.94
N SER A 48 33.37 33.01 -28.23
CA SER A 48 33.34 32.50 -26.86
C SER A 48 32.29 33.13 -25.93
N GLU A 49 31.05 32.63 -25.95
CA GLU A 49 30.05 32.99 -24.95
C GLU A 49 29.69 31.76 -24.11
N ALA A 50 29.84 31.97 -22.81
CA ALA A 50 29.59 31.00 -21.77
C ALA A 50 28.15 30.51 -21.82
N SER A 51 27.94 29.21 -21.61
CA SER A 51 26.61 28.62 -21.49
C SER A 51 25.80 29.38 -20.43
N GLU A 52 24.82 30.15 -20.89
CA GLU A 52 23.91 30.93 -20.05
C GLU A 52 22.57 30.19 -19.97
N LEU A 53 22.15 29.85 -18.74
CA LEU A 53 20.84 29.23 -18.50
C LEU A 53 19.92 30.26 -17.88
N ASP A 54 18.84 30.60 -18.58
CA ASP A 54 17.76 31.43 -18.05
C ASP A 54 16.58 30.54 -17.67
N ALA A 55 16.23 30.53 -16.38
CA ALA A 55 15.09 29.80 -15.84
C ALA A 55 14.10 30.80 -15.22
N LYS A 56 12.88 30.83 -15.75
CA LYS A 56 11.76 31.60 -15.18
C LYS A 56 10.81 30.70 -14.41
N ILE A 57 10.62 30.99 -13.12
CA ILE A 57 9.60 30.37 -12.27
C ILE A 57 8.76 31.51 -11.67
N GLY A 58 7.55 31.68 -12.22
CA GLY A 58 6.70 32.83 -11.89
C GLY A 58 7.38 34.16 -12.27
N ASP A 59 7.42 35.10 -11.33
CA ASP A 59 8.07 36.41 -11.51
C ASP A 59 9.58 36.40 -11.22
N MET A 60 10.15 35.26 -10.81
CA MET A 60 11.59 35.14 -10.54
C MET A 60 12.33 34.58 -11.76
N SER A 61 13.31 35.34 -12.27
CA SER A 61 14.25 34.92 -13.31
C SER A 61 15.63 34.61 -12.72
N PHE A 62 16.14 33.41 -12.95
CA PHE A 62 17.48 32.99 -12.57
C PHE A 62 18.34 32.81 -13.81
N THR A 63 19.41 33.61 -13.92
CA THR A 63 20.40 33.52 -15.00
C THR A 63 21.71 32.98 -14.46
N LEU A 64 22.13 31.80 -14.93
CA LEU A 64 23.41 31.20 -14.53
C LEU A 64 24.43 31.38 -15.65
N LYS A 65 25.48 32.18 -15.39
CA LYS A 65 26.60 32.43 -16.32
C LYS A 65 27.83 31.61 -15.92
N ASN A 66 28.63 31.15 -16.90
CA ASN A 66 29.86 30.39 -16.68
C ASN A 66 29.66 29.07 -15.89
N ALA A 67 28.52 28.40 -16.06
CA ALA A 67 28.30 27.10 -15.44
C ALA A 67 29.25 26.05 -16.05
N ALA A 68 30.08 25.42 -15.23
CA ALA A 68 30.90 24.30 -15.68
C ALA A 68 29.97 23.14 -16.13
N PRO A 69 30.39 22.30 -17.09
CA PRO A 69 29.54 21.22 -17.60
C PRO A 69 28.99 20.30 -16.51
N GLY A 70 29.77 20.07 -15.44
CA GLY A 70 29.35 19.27 -14.28
C GLY A 70 28.26 19.90 -13.41
N THR A 71 28.09 21.22 -13.45
CA THR A 71 27.10 21.94 -12.63
C THR A 71 25.67 21.62 -13.07
N PHE A 72 25.45 21.40 -14.37
CA PHE A 72 24.15 20.98 -14.91
C PHE A 72 23.76 19.57 -14.45
N PHE A 73 24.69 18.62 -14.48
CA PHE A 73 24.45 17.25 -14.02
C PHE A 73 24.30 17.17 -12.50
N ALA A 74 25.04 17.98 -11.75
CA ALA A 74 24.87 18.10 -10.30
C ALA A 74 23.49 18.68 -9.94
N ALA A 75 23.05 19.74 -10.62
CA ALA A 75 21.73 20.33 -10.41
C ALA A 75 20.60 19.34 -10.75
N PHE A 76 20.70 18.63 -11.87
CA PHE A 76 19.74 17.58 -12.24
C PHE A 76 19.74 16.42 -11.24
N GLY A 77 20.92 15.99 -10.78
CA GLY A 77 21.06 14.97 -9.75
C GLY A 77 20.42 15.38 -8.41
N VAL A 78 20.61 16.63 -7.98
CA VAL A 78 19.94 17.18 -6.80
C VAL A 78 18.43 17.23 -7.00
N ILE A 79 17.94 17.67 -8.16
CA ILE A 79 16.50 17.69 -8.45
C ILE A 79 15.91 16.27 -8.40
N ILE A 80 16.60 15.26 -8.97
CA ILE A 80 16.16 13.86 -8.87
C ILE A 80 16.18 13.41 -7.41
N VAL A 81 17.26 13.62 -6.67
CA VAL A 81 17.37 13.19 -5.27
C VAL A 81 16.28 13.85 -4.42
N THR A 82 16.06 15.16 -4.57
CA THR A 82 14.98 15.89 -3.90
C THR A 82 13.61 15.36 -4.33
N ALA A 83 13.37 15.13 -5.61
CA ALA A 83 12.12 14.54 -6.10
C ALA A 83 11.91 13.11 -5.58
N THR A 84 12.96 12.31 -5.42
CA THR A 84 12.94 10.95 -4.84
C THR A 84 12.97 10.92 -3.32
N MET A 85 13.25 12.04 -2.65
CA MET A 85 13.05 12.17 -1.20
C MET A 85 11.66 12.72 -0.89
N MET A 86 11.14 13.62 -1.74
CA MET A 86 9.76 14.12 -1.68
C MET A 86 8.76 13.06 -2.10
N SER A 87 9.13 12.23 -3.08
CA SER A 87 8.56 10.92 -3.25
C SER A 87 9.26 10.03 -2.24
N SER A 88 8.91 10.15 -0.95
CA SER A 88 9.15 9.11 0.04
C SER A 88 8.75 7.75 -0.56
N GLN A 89 9.18 6.63 0.05
CA GLN A 89 8.71 5.29 -0.34
C GLN A 89 7.22 5.33 -0.69
N PRO A 90 6.68 4.45 -1.55
CA PRO A 90 5.23 4.33 -1.71
C PRO A 90 4.60 3.94 -0.37
N GLU A 91 4.48 4.93 0.51
CA GLU A 91 3.62 5.01 1.64
C GLU A 91 2.27 5.05 0.98
N ALA A 92 1.55 3.95 1.14
CA ALA A 92 0.12 3.95 0.93
C ALA A 92 -0.43 5.02 1.88
N ASN A 93 -0.57 6.24 1.36
CA ASN A 93 -1.16 7.36 2.06
C ASN A 93 -2.64 7.03 2.20
N PHE A 94 -2.99 6.32 3.27
CA PHE A 94 -4.37 6.06 3.64
C PHE A 94 -4.96 7.34 4.21
N HIS A 95 -5.69 8.08 3.36
CA HIS A 95 -6.52 9.18 3.82
C HIS A 95 -7.68 8.62 4.65
N ILE A 96 -7.57 8.73 5.97
CA ILE A 96 -8.69 8.51 6.88
C ILE A 96 -9.65 9.69 6.72
N GLN A 97 -10.67 9.55 5.88
CA GLN A 97 -11.85 10.41 5.96
C GLN A 97 -12.70 9.93 7.14
N LYS A 98 -12.80 10.79 8.15
CA LYS A 98 -13.68 10.60 9.31
C LYS A 98 -15.04 11.19 8.96
N ASP A 99 -16.03 10.34 8.73
CA ASP A 99 -17.42 10.74 8.56
C ASP A 99 -17.97 11.23 9.92
N PRO A 100 -18.43 12.49 10.03
CA PRO A 100 -18.86 13.08 11.29
C PRO A 100 -20.14 12.49 11.88
N GLU A 101 -20.93 11.70 11.13
CA GLU A 101 -22.18 11.11 11.65
C GLU A 101 -22.05 9.65 12.12
N THR A 102 -21.12 8.88 11.56
CA THR A 102 -21.01 7.43 11.87
C THR A 102 -19.71 7.05 12.59
N GLY A 103 -18.71 7.93 12.64
CA GLY A 103 -17.43 7.68 13.32
C GLY A 103 -16.57 6.56 12.71
N VAL A 104 -16.99 6.01 11.56
CA VAL A 104 -16.28 4.95 10.84
C VAL A 104 -15.15 5.54 10.00
N VAL A 105 -13.97 4.94 10.12
CA VAL A 105 -12.78 5.24 9.31
C VAL A 105 -12.81 4.33 8.08
N SER A 106 -13.13 4.87 6.90
CA SER A 106 -13.05 4.12 5.64
C SER A 106 -11.67 4.30 5.02
N THR A 107 -10.92 3.21 4.86
CA THR A 107 -9.75 3.15 3.97
C THR A 107 -10.21 2.77 2.58
N GLY A 108 -10.59 3.76 1.78
CA GLY A 108 -11.05 3.53 0.41
C GLY A 108 -9.94 3.04 -0.50
N VAL A 109 -9.89 1.73 -0.78
CA VAL A 109 -9.43 1.26 -2.09
C VAL A 109 -10.54 1.65 -3.05
N ASN A 110 -10.25 2.45 -4.09
CA ASN A 110 -11.20 2.82 -5.14
C ASN A 110 -11.54 1.59 -6.01
N LEU A 111 -12.30 0.66 -5.44
CA LEU A 111 -13.09 -0.28 -6.21
C LEU A 111 -14.25 0.53 -6.80
N ARG A 112 -14.41 0.48 -8.13
CA ARG A 112 -15.53 1.15 -8.81
C ARG A 112 -16.82 0.85 -8.04
N PRO A 113 -17.64 1.86 -7.68
CA PRO A 113 -18.88 1.61 -6.99
C PRO A 113 -19.73 0.70 -7.87
N ILE A 114 -19.90 -0.54 -7.43
CA ILE A 114 -20.83 -1.47 -8.06
C ILE A 114 -22.22 -0.94 -7.69
N LYS A 115 -22.82 -0.19 -8.61
CA LYS A 115 -24.25 0.13 -8.55
C LYS A 115 -24.99 -1.19 -8.68
N ILE A 116 -25.48 -1.73 -7.57
CA ILE A 116 -26.46 -2.81 -7.59
C ILE A 116 -27.77 -2.15 -7.97
N ASP A 117 -28.12 -2.20 -9.26
CA ASP A 117 -29.39 -1.73 -9.77
C ASP A 117 -30.46 -2.72 -9.28
N GLU A 118 -31.30 -2.30 -8.35
CA GLU A 118 -32.45 -3.06 -7.84
C GLU A 118 -33.53 -3.12 -8.93
N GLY A 119 -33.25 -3.87 -9.99
CA GLY A 119 -34.03 -3.81 -11.22
C GLY A 119 -33.95 -5.09 -12.02
N THR A 120 -34.45 -6.19 -11.44
CA THR A 120 -35.15 -7.28 -12.16
C THR A 120 -34.52 -7.77 -13.48
N SER A 121 -33.36 -8.43 -13.42
CA SER A 121 -33.00 -9.61 -14.24
C SER A 121 -31.53 -10.01 -14.01
N GLU A 122 -31.25 -11.31 -13.80
CA GLU A 122 -29.91 -11.95 -13.73
C GLU A 122 -29.28 -12.29 -12.36
N CYS A 123 -30.02 -13.00 -11.50
CA CYS A 123 -29.53 -13.57 -10.23
C CYS A 123 -28.31 -14.53 -10.34
N LYS A 124 -27.94 -15.01 -11.54
CA LYS A 124 -26.77 -15.89 -11.74
C LYS A 124 -25.42 -15.16 -11.74
N GLN A 125 -25.38 -13.91 -12.21
CA GLN A 125 -24.13 -13.14 -12.21
C GLN A 125 -23.79 -12.63 -10.80
N CYS A 126 -24.80 -12.25 -10.03
CA CYS A 126 -24.65 -11.82 -8.63
C CYS A 126 -24.13 -12.95 -7.74
N GLU A 127 -24.66 -14.18 -7.88
CA GLU A 127 -24.16 -15.35 -7.13
C GLU A 127 -22.69 -15.66 -7.46
N ASN A 128 -22.33 -15.59 -8.74
CA ASN A 128 -20.95 -15.79 -9.18
C ASN A 128 -20.00 -14.69 -8.69
N LEU A 129 -20.49 -13.46 -8.55
CA LEU A 129 -19.72 -12.35 -8.01
C LEU A 129 -19.54 -12.47 -6.50
N ALA A 130 -20.61 -12.77 -5.75
CA ALA A 130 -20.56 -13.00 -4.31
C ALA A 130 -19.58 -14.12 -3.95
N ALA A 131 -19.64 -15.25 -4.67
CA ALA A 131 -18.70 -16.36 -4.49
C ALA A 131 -17.25 -15.98 -4.81
N LYS A 132 -17.02 -15.04 -5.75
CA LYS A 132 -15.67 -14.51 -6.03
C LYS A 132 -15.20 -13.58 -4.91
N LEU A 133 -16.07 -12.69 -4.42
CA LEU A 133 -15.75 -11.78 -3.31
C LEU A 133 -15.44 -12.55 -2.03
N GLU A 134 -16.20 -13.61 -1.73
CA GLU A 134 -15.93 -14.50 -0.59
C GLU A 134 -14.55 -15.17 -0.72
N LYS A 135 -14.18 -15.66 -1.91
CA LYS A 135 -12.84 -16.22 -2.13
C LYS A 135 -11.73 -15.20 -1.94
N ILE A 136 -11.95 -13.96 -2.38
CA ILE A 136 -11.00 -12.86 -2.17
C ILE A 136 -10.91 -12.56 -0.66
N ALA A 137 -12.02 -12.52 0.05
CA ALA A 137 -12.06 -12.30 1.50
C ALA A 137 -11.24 -13.36 2.25
N VAL A 138 -11.41 -14.64 1.88
CA VAL A 138 -10.64 -15.75 2.46
C VAL A 138 -9.14 -15.60 2.15
N ALA A 139 -8.77 -15.25 0.91
CA ALA A 139 -7.36 -15.03 0.56
C ALA A 139 -6.73 -13.85 1.31
N MET A 140 -7.46 -12.74 1.47
CA MET A 140 -7.01 -11.60 2.27
C MET A 140 -6.88 -11.97 3.75
N ASN A 141 -7.78 -12.79 4.27
CA ASN A 141 -7.69 -13.31 5.63
C ASN A 141 -6.44 -14.19 5.85
N GLU A 142 -6.10 -15.05 4.89
CA GLU A 142 -4.88 -15.86 4.95
C GLU A 142 -3.63 -14.98 4.96
N LEU A 143 -3.59 -13.91 4.15
CA LEU A 143 -2.50 -12.93 4.18
C LEU A 143 -2.43 -12.22 5.53
N ALA A 144 -3.57 -11.76 6.07
CA ALA A 144 -3.63 -11.15 7.39
C ALA A 144 -3.04 -12.06 8.47
N TRP A 145 -3.42 -13.35 8.46
CA TRP A 145 -2.88 -14.35 9.38
C TRP A 145 -1.36 -14.49 9.25
N ILE A 146 -0.85 -14.70 8.02
CA ILE A 146 0.58 -14.90 7.75
C ILE A 146 1.40 -13.69 8.21
N TYR A 147 0.97 -12.49 7.84
CA TYR A 147 1.67 -11.25 8.21
C TYR A 147 1.56 -10.96 9.71
N SER A 148 0.54 -11.47 10.40
CA SER A 148 0.41 -11.29 11.84
C SER A 148 1.50 -11.99 12.65
N GLU A 149 2.19 -12.98 12.08
CA GLU A 149 3.25 -13.74 12.77
C GLU A 149 4.55 -12.94 12.93
N ASP A 150 4.76 -11.88 12.14
CA ASP A 150 5.90 -10.98 12.26
C ASP A 150 5.46 -9.64 12.88
N GLU A 151 6.11 -9.24 13.98
CA GLU A 151 5.80 -8.00 14.70
C GLU A 151 6.02 -6.75 13.84
N ASN A 152 6.96 -6.78 12.89
CA ASN A 152 7.22 -5.66 11.99
C ASN A 152 6.18 -5.54 10.85
N SER A 153 5.30 -6.53 10.73
CA SER A 153 4.36 -6.67 9.63
C SER A 153 2.90 -6.49 10.09
N LEU A 154 2.67 -6.11 11.35
CA LEU A 154 1.33 -6.03 11.95
C LEU A 154 0.42 -4.99 11.29
N GLU A 155 0.96 -3.86 10.85
CA GLU A 155 0.20 -2.84 10.12
C GLU A 155 -0.28 -3.38 8.77
N SER A 156 0.58 -4.13 8.07
CA SER A 156 0.20 -4.79 6.81
C SER A 156 -0.83 -5.89 7.05
N ALA A 157 -0.67 -6.67 8.14
CA ALA A 157 -1.64 -7.67 8.56
C ALA A 157 -3.01 -7.03 8.82
N LEU A 158 -3.05 -5.83 9.40
CA LEU A 158 -4.28 -5.11 9.69
C LEU A 158 -4.98 -4.70 8.39
N VAL A 159 -4.25 -4.17 7.42
CA VAL A 159 -4.80 -3.80 6.11
C VAL A 159 -5.47 -5.00 5.43
N PHE A 160 -4.80 -6.15 5.40
CA PHE A 160 -5.40 -7.37 4.83
C PHE A 160 -6.63 -7.83 5.62
N GLY A 161 -6.59 -7.73 6.95
CA GLY A 161 -7.73 -8.06 7.82
C GLY A 161 -8.93 -7.14 7.60
N ASP A 162 -8.69 -5.84 7.43
CA ASP A 162 -9.74 -4.85 7.15
C ASP A 162 -10.44 -5.13 5.82
N ILE A 163 -9.67 -5.40 4.76
CA ILE A 163 -10.22 -5.79 3.45
C ILE A 163 -11.03 -7.08 3.57
N ALA A 164 -10.53 -8.07 4.30
CA ALA A 164 -11.23 -9.35 4.47
C ALA A 164 -12.58 -9.15 5.19
N VAL A 165 -12.63 -8.32 6.25
CA VAL A 165 -13.87 -8.01 6.97
C VAL A 165 -14.84 -7.20 6.11
N GLU A 166 -14.35 -6.26 5.29
CA GLU A 166 -15.20 -5.49 4.38
C GLU A 166 -15.88 -6.39 3.33
N LEU A 167 -15.15 -7.38 2.81
CA LEU A 167 -15.65 -8.30 1.80
C LEU A 167 -16.57 -9.40 2.37
N ALA A 168 -16.34 -9.83 3.62
CA ALA A 168 -17.12 -10.88 4.28
C ALA A 168 -17.36 -10.55 5.77
N PRO A 169 -18.20 -9.55 6.07
CA PRO A 169 -18.36 -9.02 7.43
C PRO A 169 -19.07 -9.97 8.40
N GLU A 170 -19.70 -11.04 7.90
CA GLU A 170 -20.40 -12.07 8.68
C GLU A 170 -19.61 -13.38 8.82
N ASN A 171 -18.30 -13.36 8.50
CA ASN A 171 -17.44 -14.51 8.70
C ASN A 171 -16.69 -14.43 10.03
N ALA A 172 -17.08 -15.30 10.98
CA ALA A 172 -16.50 -15.33 12.32
C ALA A 172 -14.98 -15.59 12.34
N SER A 173 -14.45 -16.37 11.40
CA SER A 173 -13.02 -16.67 11.29
C SER A 173 -12.21 -15.44 10.85
N ILE A 174 -12.79 -14.64 9.97
CA ILE A 174 -12.18 -13.39 9.49
C ILE A 174 -12.14 -12.35 10.61
N LEU A 175 -13.24 -12.22 11.34
CA LEU A 175 -13.30 -11.36 12.53
C LEU A 175 -12.29 -11.79 13.60
N ASP A 176 -12.12 -13.09 13.86
CA ASP A 176 -11.09 -13.60 14.79
C ASP A 176 -9.67 -13.21 14.37
N THR A 177 -9.37 -13.33 13.07
CA THR A 177 -8.05 -13.00 12.53
C THR A 177 -7.76 -11.50 12.69
N ARG A 178 -8.71 -10.63 12.31
CA ARG A 178 -8.53 -9.19 12.48
C ARG A 178 -8.45 -8.79 13.95
N ALA A 179 -9.31 -9.35 14.81
CA ALA A 179 -9.26 -9.13 16.25
C ALA A 179 -7.89 -9.47 16.85
N ARG A 180 -7.28 -10.56 16.39
CA ARG A 180 -5.93 -10.96 16.81
C ARG A 180 -4.87 -9.95 16.41
N VAL A 181 -4.92 -9.47 15.17
CA VAL A 181 -4.00 -8.44 14.68
C VAL A 181 -4.17 -7.15 15.47
N LEU A 182 -5.41 -6.70 15.66
CA LEU A 182 -5.75 -5.53 16.47
C LEU A 182 -5.24 -5.66 17.91
N PHE A 183 -5.36 -6.84 18.51
CA PHE A 183 -4.85 -7.11 19.85
C PHE A 183 -3.32 -7.02 19.92
N LYS A 184 -2.60 -7.55 18.92
CA LYS A 184 -1.14 -7.42 18.81
C LYS A 184 -0.69 -5.96 18.63
N LEU A 185 -1.49 -5.16 17.92
CA LEU A 185 -1.32 -3.70 17.76
C LEU A 185 -1.83 -2.87 18.95
N GLU A 186 -2.19 -3.51 20.06
CA GLU A 186 -2.73 -2.86 21.27
C GLU A 186 -4.03 -2.07 21.07
N LYS A 187 -4.74 -2.30 19.95
CA LYS A 187 -6.05 -1.72 19.64
C LYS A 187 -7.17 -2.53 20.28
N TYR A 188 -7.12 -2.66 21.61
CA TYR A 188 -7.95 -3.62 22.37
C TYR A 188 -9.45 -3.39 22.23
N LYS A 189 -9.91 -2.13 22.13
CA LYS A 189 -11.33 -1.82 21.97
C LYS A 189 -11.91 -2.44 20.68
N GLN A 190 -11.23 -2.23 19.55
CA GLN A 190 -11.65 -2.77 18.25
C GLN A 190 -11.51 -4.30 18.22
N ALA A 191 -10.47 -4.85 18.84
CA ALA A 191 -10.30 -6.30 18.96
C ALA A 191 -11.45 -6.96 19.74
N VAL A 192 -11.93 -6.32 20.81
CA VAL A 192 -13.09 -6.78 21.58
C VAL A 192 -14.37 -6.71 20.75
N GLU A 193 -14.59 -5.61 20.02
CA GLU A 193 -15.78 -5.45 19.15
C GLU A 193 -15.86 -6.55 18.08
N ASP A 194 -14.75 -6.87 17.41
CA ASP A 194 -14.70 -7.95 16.42
C ASP A 194 -14.94 -9.32 17.04
N MET A 195 -14.34 -9.58 18.20
CA MET A 195 -14.49 -10.86 18.90
C MET A 195 -15.92 -11.05 19.42
N GLU A 196 -16.56 -9.99 19.92
CA GLU A 196 -17.98 -10.01 20.32
C GLU A 196 -18.87 -10.37 19.13
N LYS A 197 -18.63 -9.75 17.98
CA LYS A 197 -19.37 -10.05 16.75
C LYS A 197 -19.14 -11.50 16.28
N ALA A 198 -17.89 -12.00 16.34
CA ALA A 198 -17.57 -13.37 15.97
C ALA A 198 -18.29 -14.39 16.88
N VAL A 199 -18.33 -14.14 18.19
CA VAL A 199 -19.07 -14.96 19.16
C VAL A 199 -20.57 -14.92 18.86
N GLU A 200 -21.15 -13.74 18.63
CA GLU A 200 -22.58 -13.57 18.33
C GLU A 200 -22.99 -14.36 17.08
N LEU A 201 -22.20 -14.28 16.00
CA LEU A 201 -22.45 -15.01 14.74
C LEU A 201 -22.46 -16.53 14.97
N LEU A 202 -21.47 -17.03 15.72
CA LEU A 202 -21.42 -18.46 16.06
C LEU A 202 -22.59 -18.85 16.96
N GLU A 203 -23.00 -18.05 17.93
CA GLU A 203 -24.14 -18.34 18.80
C GLU A 203 -25.47 -18.40 18.04
N LYS A 204 -25.68 -17.48 17.10
CA LYS A 204 -26.88 -17.42 16.25
C LYS A 204 -26.99 -18.59 15.27
N LYS A 205 -25.88 -19.26 14.94
CA LYS A 205 -25.88 -20.42 14.04
C LYS A 205 -26.73 -21.56 14.63
N GLN A 206 -27.76 -22.00 13.90
CA GLN A 206 -28.74 -22.97 14.38
C GLN A 206 -28.17 -24.39 14.41
N ASP A 207 -27.47 -24.81 13.34
CA ASP A 207 -26.79 -26.10 13.24
C ASP A 207 -25.28 -25.88 13.44
N LYS A 208 -24.83 -26.07 14.68
CA LYS A 208 -23.42 -25.88 15.06
C LYS A 208 -22.68 -27.21 14.92
N SER A 209 -21.65 -27.22 14.09
CA SER A 209 -20.73 -28.34 14.02
C SER A 209 -19.90 -28.45 15.33
N GLN A 210 -19.23 -29.58 15.53
CA GLN A 210 -18.27 -29.71 16.63
C GLN A 210 -17.14 -28.67 16.55
N GLU A 211 -16.77 -28.26 15.33
CA GLU A 211 -15.78 -27.21 15.10
C GLU A 211 -16.31 -25.84 15.53
N ASP A 212 -17.57 -25.52 15.23
CA ASP A 212 -18.21 -24.28 15.65
C ASP A 212 -18.28 -24.18 17.17
N LEU A 213 -18.62 -25.27 17.86
CA LEU A 213 -18.65 -25.32 19.33
C LEU A 213 -17.26 -25.12 19.95
N LYS A 214 -16.24 -25.72 19.33
CA LYS A 214 -14.83 -25.55 19.75
C LYS A 214 -14.35 -24.12 19.51
N ALA A 215 -14.66 -23.55 18.34
CA ALA A 215 -14.36 -22.16 18.01
C ALA A 215 -15.05 -21.21 18.97
N LEU A 216 -16.34 -21.40 19.25
CA LEU A 216 -17.11 -20.59 20.20
C LEU A 216 -16.49 -20.60 21.60
N LYS A 217 -16.08 -21.77 22.10
CA LYS A 217 -15.38 -21.86 23.39
C LYS A 217 -14.06 -21.10 23.38
N SER A 218 -13.27 -21.25 22.32
CA SER A 218 -12.00 -20.56 22.13
C SER A 218 -12.18 -19.04 22.06
N TYR A 219 -13.15 -18.56 21.27
CA TYR A 219 -13.42 -17.14 21.07
C TYR A 219 -13.92 -16.47 22.35
N LYS A 220 -14.78 -17.13 23.12
CA LYS A 220 -15.18 -16.64 24.45
C LYS A 220 -13.99 -16.48 25.39
N GLN A 221 -13.04 -17.42 25.37
CA GLN A 221 -11.83 -17.31 26.17
C GLN A 221 -10.95 -16.14 25.73
N LYS A 222 -10.73 -15.97 24.42
CA LYS A 222 -9.99 -14.81 23.86
C LYS A 222 -10.68 -13.49 24.20
N LEU A 223 -12.01 -13.43 24.10
CA LEU A 223 -12.79 -12.24 24.43
C LEU A 223 -12.57 -11.79 25.88
N GLU A 224 -12.62 -12.73 26.83
CA GLU A 224 -12.34 -12.44 28.23
C GLU A 224 -10.88 -12.01 28.47
N GLU A 225 -9.93 -12.59 27.74
CA GLU A 225 -8.54 -12.12 27.75
C GLU A 225 -8.43 -10.68 27.22
N TYR A 226 -9.09 -10.37 26.11
CA TYR A 226 -9.01 -9.07 25.46
C TYR A 226 -9.66 -8.00 26.32
N ARG A 227 -10.78 -8.31 26.98
CA ARG A 227 -11.45 -7.43 27.94
C ARG A 227 -10.60 -7.06 29.15
N LYS A 228 -9.66 -7.92 29.56
CA LYS A 228 -8.72 -7.60 30.67
C LYS A 228 -7.67 -6.55 30.29
N LYS A 229 -7.39 -6.39 28.99
CA LYS A 229 -6.44 -5.40 28.47
C LYS A 229 -7.11 -4.13 27.92
N ARG A 230 -8.43 -4.16 27.71
CA ARG A 230 -9.25 -3.01 27.31
C ARG A 230 -9.37 -1.97 28.43
#